data_AF-S3CFD9-F1
#
_entry.id   AF-S3CFD9-F1
#
_cell.length_a   1.000
_cell.length_b   1.000
_cell.length_c   1.000
_cell.angle_alpha   90.00
_cell.angle_beta   90.00
_cell.angle_gamma   90.00
#
_symmetry.space_group_name_H-M   'P 1'
#
loop_
_entity.id
_entity.type
_entity.pdbx_description
1 polymer ?
#
loop_
_entity_poly.entity_id
_entity_poly.type
_entity_poly.pdbx_seq_one_letter_code
_entity_poly.pdbx_strand_id
1 'polypeptide(L)'
;MIGYEVKDDLRLVKVKRLLGLPIYEKKRTDSRLERSFLGGLYRESVRFADFGEASRQSWLLGLPLWGRTLLGHRLRWHIGRSLVVNSFDILSVLSRDLDRLFASVSVRRVDGKKHVYVFWANSGEIALLLGYFFEKLLVAQGLSGPDDVVVLCTKKYHQEMLSFLFPRIRSVVAKPRVLRHLTDDADAGDWRIQICFPGRYFAQLENTTRRPDGPENFFTWMRDYFGVKKNDSRFFAARRPDSERLAAELSSARQKLDVSREDLTRTVILSPSSFSCGRLTGAEIETVKECAANSGMRLYCNPSDPQDPRFLSFPELYAAATQAAGLVAIRSGLVDWLSLTGIPSFVVYRPFPDRGFNTPARTIEEVFPMFTLQGLPEAPVDLTETDTLKQTQLAAWFRHRSNNKKSRQESAR
;
A
#
# COMPACT_ATOMS: atom_id res chain seq x y z
N MET A 1 20.58 36.85 1.13
CA MET A 1 20.20 35.66 1.91
C MET A 1 21.41 34.76 1.98
N ILE A 2 21.99 34.64 3.18
CA ILE A 2 23.19 33.85 3.44
C ILE A 2 22.74 32.38 3.44
N GLY A 3 23.18 31.64 2.42
CA GLY A 3 22.91 30.22 2.30
C GLY A 3 23.69 29.47 3.37
N TYR A 4 22.97 28.84 4.30
CA TYR A 4 23.54 27.80 5.14
C TYR A 4 23.81 26.58 4.27
N GLU A 5 25.07 26.41 3.84
CA GLU A 5 25.57 25.10 3.42
C GLU A 5 25.58 24.19 4.65
N VAL A 6 24.48 23.44 4.85
CA VAL A 6 24.51 22.29 5.75
C VAL A 6 25.45 21.28 5.09
N LYS A 7 26.63 21.07 5.68
CA LYS A 7 27.51 19.96 5.33
C LYS A 7 26.73 18.66 5.57
N ASP A 8 26.25 18.08 4.47
CA ASP A 8 25.51 16.83 4.47
C ASP A 8 26.51 15.68 4.66
N ASP A 9 26.97 15.49 5.89
CA ASP A 9 27.96 14.47 6.23
C ASP A 9 27.35 13.07 6.12
N LEU A 10 27.93 12.28 5.21
CA LEU A 10 27.52 10.89 4.93
C LEU A 10 27.65 10.00 6.17
N ARG A 11 26.50 9.61 6.76
CA ARG A 11 26.44 8.74 7.94
C ARG A 11 26.64 7.28 7.54
N LEU A 12 27.47 6.56 8.29
CA LEU A 12 27.68 5.12 8.09
C LEU A 12 26.47 4.34 8.60
N VAL A 13 25.77 3.65 7.69
CA VAL A 13 24.55 2.89 8.02
C VAL A 13 24.84 1.41 8.17
N LYS A 14 25.79 0.87 7.41
CA LYS A 14 26.11 -0.57 7.44
C LYS A 14 27.53 -0.84 7.00
N VAL A 15 28.19 -1.77 7.67
CA VAL A 15 29.50 -2.31 7.28
C VAL A 15 29.46 -3.83 7.34
N LYS A 16 30.08 -4.50 6.37
CA LYS A 16 30.45 -5.92 6.45
C LYS A 16 31.96 -6.05 6.30
N ARG A 17 32.56 -6.90 7.14
CA ARG A 17 34.00 -7.13 7.16
C ARG A 17 34.31 -8.59 6.84
N LEU A 18 35.44 -8.82 6.19
CA LEU A 18 36.07 -10.12 6.01
C LEU A 18 37.50 -10.01 6.51
N LEU A 19 37.89 -10.83 7.50
CA LEU A 19 39.22 -10.77 8.14
C LEU A 19 39.60 -9.35 8.61
N GLY A 20 38.63 -8.64 9.22
CA GLY A 20 38.82 -7.27 9.70
C GLY A 20 38.70 -6.17 8.63
N LEU A 21 38.85 -6.51 7.35
CA LEU A 21 38.81 -5.56 6.23
C LEU A 21 37.37 -5.28 5.77
N PRO A 22 36.99 -4.02 5.53
CA PRO A 22 35.65 -3.67 5.04
C PRO A 22 35.48 -4.12 3.58
N ILE A 23 34.65 -5.14 3.37
CA ILE A 23 34.27 -5.62 2.04
C ILE A 23 33.02 -4.92 1.50
N TYR A 24 32.23 -4.31 2.38
CA TYR A 24 31.05 -3.53 2.02
C TYR A 24 30.83 -2.42 3.03
N GLU A 25 30.60 -1.21 2.55
CA GLU A 25 30.17 -0.07 3.33
C GLU A 25 28.98 0.60 2.67
N LYS A 26 28.00 1.01 3.48
CA LYS A 26 26.84 1.80 3.06
C LYS A 26 26.83 3.10 3.85
N LYS A 27 26.97 4.23 3.17
CA LYS A 27 26.87 5.57 3.76
C LYS A 27 25.66 6.31 3.20
N ARG A 28 25.00 7.15 4.00
CA ARG A 28 23.73 7.78 3.61
C ARG A 28 23.59 9.19 4.19
N THR A 29 22.99 10.08 3.42
CA THR A 29 22.37 11.34 3.87
C THR A 29 20.92 11.39 3.39
N ASP A 30 20.23 12.51 3.58
CA ASP A 30 18.85 12.71 3.10
C ASP A 30 18.76 12.89 1.58
N SER A 31 19.88 13.15 0.91
CA SER A 31 19.96 13.40 -0.54
C SER A 31 20.86 12.42 -1.30
N ARG A 32 21.60 11.56 -0.59
CA ARG A 32 22.66 10.73 -1.18
C ARG A 32 22.78 9.37 -0.51
N LEU A 33 23.03 8.35 -1.33
CA LEU A 33 23.40 7.00 -0.88
C LEU A 33 24.72 6.62 -1.54
N GLU A 34 25.69 6.21 -0.75
CA GLU A 34 26.95 5.65 -1.23
C GLU A 34 27.14 4.21 -0.78
N ARG A 35 27.69 3.41 -1.69
CA ARG A 35 28.07 2.02 -1.44
C ARG A 35 29.48 1.81 -1.91
N SER A 36 30.34 1.33 -1.03
CA SER A 36 31.71 0.94 -1.36
C SER A 36 31.85 -0.56 -1.20
N PHE A 37 32.54 -1.19 -2.14
CA PHE A 37 32.77 -2.63 -2.17
C PHE A 37 34.28 -2.91 -2.24
N LEU A 38 34.72 -3.95 -1.53
CA LEU A 38 36.12 -4.39 -1.49
C LEU A 38 37.10 -3.23 -1.22
N GLY A 39 36.94 -2.54 -0.10
CA GLY A 39 37.80 -1.40 0.25
C GLY A 39 37.65 -0.18 -0.68
N GLY A 40 36.61 -0.11 -1.51
CA GLY A 40 36.37 1.00 -2.44
C GLY A 40 36.87 0.76 -3.87
N LEU A 41 37.36 -0.44 -4.19
CA LEU A 41 37.69 -0.83 -5.56
C LEU A 41 36.52 -0.59 -6.51
N TYR A 42 35.30 -0.93 -6.07
CA TYR A 42 34.07 -0.55 -6.75
C TYR A 42 33.24 0.35 -5.82
N ARG A 43 32.75 1.45 -6.36
CA ARG A 43 31.89 2.40 -5.63
C ARG A 43 30.65 2.71 -6.44
N GLU A 44 29.52 2.87 -5.75
CA GLU A 44 28.28 3.43 -6.30
C GLU A 44 27.85 4.64 -5.49
N SER A 45 27.32 5.65 -6.15
CA SER A 45 26.68 6.80 -5.52
C SER A 45 25.39 7.05 -6.25
N VAL A 46 24.33 7.20 -5.47
CA VAL A 46 23.00 7.55 -5.93
C VAL A 46 22.66 8.90 -5.31
N ARG A 47 22.28 9.86 -6.15
CA ARG A 47 21.74 11.14 -5.70
C ARG A 47 20.24 11.15 -5.92
N PHE A 48 19.54 11.71 -4.97
CA PHE A 48 18.12 11.89 -5.00
C PHE A 48 17.84 13.39 -5.13
N ALA A 49 16.89 13.74 -5.98
CA ALA A 49 16.36 15.11 -6.08
C ALA A 49 14.85 15.03 -5.93
N ASP A 50 14.29 16.00 -5.23
CA ASP A 50 12.90 16.09 -4.81
C ASP A 50 12.43 14.80 -4.13
N PHE A 51 11.97 13.82 -4.92
CA PHE A 51 11.29 12.62 -4.43
C PHE A 51 11.68 11.33 -5.19
N GLY A 52 12.78 11.35 -5.96
CA GLY A 52 13.22 10.22 -6.78
C GLY A 52 14.73 10.17 -7.03
N GLU A 53 15.20 9.08 -7.63
CA GLU A 53 16.61 8.95 -8.06
C GLU A 53 16.88 9.92 -9.22
N ALA A 54 17.68 10.96 -8.95
CA ALA A 54 18.09 11.95 -9.93
C ALA A 54 19.33 11.52 -10.70
N SER A 55 20.27 10.86 -10.03
CA SER A 55 21.42 10.30 -10.71
C SER A 55 22.03 9.11 -9.98
N ARG A 56 22.76 8.31 -10.75
CA ARG A 56 23.60 7.23 -10.26
C ARG A 56 24.93 7.26 -10.98
N GLN A 57 26.00 7.07 -10.23
CA GLN A 57 27.34 6.95 -10.79
C GLN A 57 28.04 5.76 -10.13
N SER A 58 28.70 4.95 -10.95
CA SER A 58 29.59 3.89 -10.53
C SER A 58 31.04 4.25 -10.84
N TRP A 59 31.96 3.80 -9.98
CA TRP A 59 33.40 3.95 -10.15
C TRP A 59 34.09 2.61 -9.98
N LEU A 60 35.17 2.43 -10.74
CA LEU A 60 36.12 1.32 -10.59
C LEU A 60 37.51 1.93 -10.42
N LEU A 61 38.22 1.56 -9.36
CA LEU A 61 39.54 2.12 -9.01
C LEU A 61 39.55 3.66 -8.95
N GLY A 62 38.46 4.26 -8.46
CA GLY A 62 38.28 5.72 -8.40
C GLY A 62 37.93 6.38 -9.74
N LEU A 63 37.99 5.66 -10.86
CA LEU A 63 37.63 6.17 -12.18
C LEU A 63 36.12 6.00 -12.44
N PRO A 64 35.42 7.03 -12.95
CA PRO A 64 34.01 6.92 -13.27
C PRO A 64 33.84 5.95 -14.45
N LEU A 65 32.98 4.94 -14.27
CA LEU A 65 32.77 3.89 -15.25
C LEU A 65 31.48 4.14 -16.03
N TRP A 66 30.35 4.04 -15.33
CA TRP A 66 29.02 4.12 -15.89
C TRP A 66 28.14 4.96 -14.98
N GLY A 67 27.24 5.74 -15.56
CA GLY A 67 26.28 6.50 -14.82
C GLY A 67 24.98 6.70 -15.56
N ARG A 68 24.01 7.23 -14.82
CA ARG A 68 22.69 7.57 -15.29
C ARG A 68 22.24 8.87 -14.66
N THR A 69 21.64 9.74 -15.44
CA THR A 69 21.06 11.00 -14.98
C THR A 69 19.63 11.15 -15.48
N LEU A 70 18.77 11.68 -14.62
CA LEU A 70 17.40 12.07 -14.93
C LEU A 70 17.37 13.61 -15.01
N LEU A 71 17.04 14.15 -16.18
CA LEU A 71 16.89 15.58 -16.42
C LEU A 71 15.48 15.83 -16.95
N GLY A 72 14.61 16.38 -16.11
CA GLY A 72 13.17 16.41 -16.38
C GLY A 72 12.65 14.98 -16.62
N HIS A 73 11.96 14.76 -17.73
CA HIS A 73 11.47 13.43 -18.13
C HIS A 73 12.47 12.65 -19.02
N ARG A 74 13.72 13.11 -19.15
CA ARG A 74 14.71 12.44 -20.00
C ARG A 74 15.71 11.66 -19.16
N LEU A 75 15.76 10.35 -19.40
CA LEU A 75 16.73 9.47 -18.77
C LEU A 75 17.94 9.30 -19.70
N ARG A 76 19.13 9.62 -19.21
CA ARG A 76 20.39 9.53 -19.96
C ARG A 76 21.34 8.56 -19.28
N TRP A 77 21.98 7.71 -20.08
CA TRP A 77 23.10 6.88 -19.64
C TRP A 77 24.39 7.43 -20.20
N HIS A 78 25.43 7.37 -19.39
CA HIS A 78 26.74 7.86 -19.78
C HIS A 78 27.86 6.93 -19.35
N ILE A 79 28.94 6.95 -20.12
CA ILE A 79 30.23 6.36 -19.77
C ILE A 79 31.13 7.48 -19.24
N GLY A 80 31.95 7.18 -18.25
CA GLY A 80 32.78 8.18 -17.61
C GLY A 80 31.93 9.26 -16.92
N ARG A 81 32.42 10.50 -16.93
CA ARG A 81 31.75 11.62 -16.26
C ARG A 81 30.54 12.16 -17.01
N SER A 82 30.50 12.03 -18.34
CA SER A 82 29.52 12.78 -19.15
C SER A 82 29.26 12.27 -20.57
N LEU A 83 29.98 11.26 -21.07
CA LEU A 83 29.77 10.79 -22.45
C LEU A 83 28.44 10.05 -22.55
N VAL A 84 27.40 10.74 -23.04
CA VAL A 84 26.05 10.17 -23.19
C VAL A 84 26.06 9.12 -24.29
N VAL A 85 25.71 7.89 -23.94
CA VAL A 85 25.66 6.76 -24.87
C VAL A 85 24.23 6.33 -25.21
N ASN A 86 23.26 6.71 -24.37
CA ASN A 86 21.86 6.42 -24.62
C ASN A 86 20.98 7.47 -23.93
N SER A 87 19.84 7.80 -24.53
CA SER A 87 18.81 8.59 -23.88
C SER A 87 17.43 8.24 -24.40
N PHE A 88 16.42 8.34 -23.54
CA PHE A 88 15.03 8.37 -23.99
C PHE A 88 14.18 9.30 -23.13
N ASP A 89 13.05 9.70 -23.72
CA ASP A 89 12.00 10.45 -23.04
C ASP A 89 10.99 9.50 -22.38
N ILE A 90 10.80 9.66 -21.06
CA ILE A 90 9.96 8.79 -20.23
C ILE A 90 8.50 8.88 -20.66
N LEU A 91 8.01 10.08 -20.94
CA LEU A 91 6.61 10.30 -21.31
C LEU A 91 6.29 9.69 -22.68
N SER A 92 7.20 9.81 -23.64
CA SER A 92 7.07 9.21 -24.97
C SER A 92 7.07 7.67 -24.92
N VAL A 93 7.89 7.07 -24.05
CA VAL A 93 7.84 5.61 -23.81
C VAL A 93 6.53 5.22 -23.16
N LEU A 94 6.09 5.94 -22.14
CA LEU A 94 4.87 5.63 -21.42
C LEU A 94 3.61 5.78 -22.29
N SER A 95 3.53 6.82 -23.14
CA SER A 95 2.42 6.97 -24.09
C SER A 95 2.29 5.74 -24.99
N ARG A 96 3.40 5.26 -25.56
CA ARG A 96 3.40 4.06 -26.42
C ARG A 96 3.02 2.79 -25.65
N ASP A 97 3.50 2.66 -24.43
CA ASP A 97 3.12 1.54 -23.55
C ASP A 97 1.62 1.57 -23.25
N LEU A 98 1.05 2.74 -22.94
CA LEU A 98 -0.38 2.90 -22.69
C LEU A 98 -1.23 2.61 -23.92
N ASP A 99 -0.85 3.12 -25.09
CA ASP A 99 -1.56 2.84 -26.35
C ASP A 99 -1.57 1.35 -26.65
N ARG A 100 -0.45 0.64 -26.40
CA ARG A 100 -0.36 -0.81 -26.57
C ARG A 100 -1.21 -1.56 -25.53
N LEU A 101 -1.14 -1.18 -24.26
CA LEU A 101 -1.84 -1.86 -23.18
C LEU A 101 -3.36 -1.72 -23.29
N PHE A 102 -3.84 -0.57 -23.76
CA PHE A 102 -5.26 -0.27 -23.91
C PHE A 102 -5.74 -0.29 -25.37
N ALA A 103 -4.99 -0.93 -26.28
CA ALA A 103 -5.32 -0.98 -27.70
C ALA A 103 -6.72 -1.58 -28.00
N SER A 104 -7.16 -2.53 -27.17
CA SER A 104 -8.48 -3.19 -27.30
C SER A 104 -9.61 -2.44 -26.58
N VAL A 105 -9.32 -1.30 -25.96
CA VAL A 105 -10.25 -0.54 -25.12
C VAL A 105 -10.49 0.83 -25.74
N SER A 106 -11.74 1.11 -26.07
CA SER A 106 -12.16 2.46 -26.43
C SER A 106 -12.17 3.32 -25.16
N VAL A 107 -11.36 4.38 -25.16
CA VAL A 107 -11.31 5.39 -24.09
C VAL A 107 -11.79 6.72 -24.68
N ARG A 108 -12.90 7.23 -24.15
CA ARG A 108 -13.44 8.53 -24.55
C ARG A 108 -12.47 9.61 -24.12
N ARG A 109 -12.25 10.60 -25.00
CA ARG A 109 -11.48 11.79 -24.63
C ARG A 109 -12.36 12.73 -23.81
N VAL A 110 -11.86 13.14 -22.65
CA VAL A 110 -12.43 14.20 -21.82
C VAL A 110 -11.40 15.32 -21.78
N ASP A 111 -11.81 16.55 -22.12
CA ASP A 111 -10.93 17.69 -22.32
C ASP A 111 -9.77 17.42 -23.32
N GLY A 112 -10.10 16.68 -24.40
CA GLY A 112 -9.14 16.36 -25.47
C GLY A 112 -8.12 15.27 -25.15
N LYS A 113 -8.12 14.72 -23.93
CA LYS A 113 -7.18 13.68 -23.46
C LYS A 113 -7.91 12.39 -23.09
N LYS A 114 -7.22 11.25 -23.24
CA LYS A 114 -7.60 9.98 -22.61
C LYS A 114 -7.10 9.99 -21.17
N HIS A 115 -7.90 9.59 -20.19
CA HIS A 115 -7.49 9.62 -18.78
C HIS A 115 -7.09 8.23 -18.29
N VAL A 116 -5.97 8.16 -17.57
CA VAL A 116 -5.51 6.94 -16.92
C VAL A 116 -5.08 7.20 -15.49
N TYR A 117 -5.66 6.47 -14.55
CA TYR A 117 -5.15 6.40 -13.18
C TYR A 117 -4.16 5.25 -13.05
N VAL A 118 -3.03 5.49 -12.41
CA VAL A 118 -2.00 4.46 -12.18
C VAL A 118 -1.98 4.10 -10.70
N PHE A 119 -2.39 2.87 -10.38
CA PHE A 119 -2.36 2.36 -9.00
C PHE A 119 -0.98 1.80 -8.66
N TRP A 120 -0.18 2.61 -7.97
CA TRP A 120 1.20 2.29 -7.61
C TRP A 120 1.48 2.37 -6.10
N ALA A 121 0.69 1.62 -5.32
CA ALA A 121 0.89 1.51 -3.88
C ALA A 121 0.76 0.07 -3.37
N ASN A 122 0.68 -0.12 -2.05
CA ASN A 122 0.32 -1.39 -1.44
C ASN A 122 -1.19 -1.46 -1.21
N SER A 123 -1.67 -2.61 -0.73
CA SER A 123 -3.10 -2.87 -0.59
C SER A 123 -3.81 -1.87 0.34
N GLY A 124 -3.13 -1.32 1.35
CA GLY A 124 -3.74 -0.39 2.30
C GLY A 124 -4.09 0.96 1.65
N GLU A 125 -3.14 1.54 0.93
CA GLU A 125 -3.38 2.78 0.19
C GLU A 125 -4.46 2.62 -0.88
N ILE A 126 -4.44 1.50 -1.61
CA ILE A 126 -5.44 1.21 -2.65
C ILE A 126 -6.82 0.95 -2.04
N ALA A 127 -6.90 0.26 -0.89
CA ALA A 127 -8.15 0.05 -0.19
C ALA A 127 -8.80 1.37 0.23
N LEU A 128 -8.03 2.27 0.85
CA LEU A 128 -8.54 3.57 1.28
C LEU A 128 -8.85 4.48 0.08
N LEU A 129 -7.99 4.49 -0.95
CA LEU A 129 -8.25 5.19 -2.22
C LEU A 129 -9.61 4.79 -2.80
N LEU A 130 -9.82 3.50 -3.02
CA LEU A 130 -11.05 2.99 -3.63
C LEU A 130 -12.26 3.16 -2.72
N GLY A 131 -12.08 2.97 -1.41
CA GLY A 131 -13.15 3.11 -0.43
C GLY A 131 -13.66 4.55 -0.30
N TYR A 132 -12.78 5.55 -0.30
CA TYR A 132 -13.16 6.92 0.13
C TYR A 132 -12.85 8.04 -0.87
N PHE A 133 -11.85 7.86 -1.75
CA PHE A 133 -11.30 8.98 -2.54
C PHE A 133 -11.53 8.85 -4.05
N PHE A 134 -11.54 7.64 -4.59
CA PHE A 134 -11.42 7.43 -6.04
C PHE A 134 -12.58 8.04 -6.83
N GLU A 135 -13.82 7.80 -6.41
CA GLU A 135 -15.01 8.40 -7.05
C GLU A 135 -14.94 9.93 -7.06
N LYS A 136 -14.45 10.54 -5.98
CA LYS A 136 -14.31 12.01 -5.88
C LYS A 136 -13.24 12.55 -6.81
N LEU A 137 -12.12 11.83 -6.93
CA LEU A 137 -11.07 12.18 -7.87
C LEU A 137 -11.58 12.14 -9.30
N LEU A 138 -12.38 11.13 -9.66
CA LEU A 138 -13.03 11.05 -10.98
C LEU A 138 -13.96 12.25 -11.21
N VAL A 139 -14.87 12.54 -10.27
CA VAL A 139 -15.81 13.67 -10.37
C VAL A 139 -15.08 15.02 -10.47
N ALA A 140 -14.01 15.22 -9.68
CA ALA A 140 -13.22 16.45 -9.72
C ALA A 140 -12.53 16.68 -11.07
N GLN A 141 -12.30 15.62 -11.85
CA GLN A 141 -11.74 15.68 -13.19
C GLN A 141 -12.82 15.65 -14.29
N GLY A 142 -14.11 15.74 -13.94
CA GLY A 142 -15.21 15.66 -14.90
C GLY A 142 -15.42 14.27 -15.52
N LEU A 143 -14.88 13.22 -14.89
CA LEU A 143 -14.96 11.84 -15.37
C LEU A 143 -16.19 11.17 -14.75
N SER A 144 -17.26 11.01 -15.53
CA SER A 144 -18.54 10.49 -15.04
C SER A 144 -18.95 9.17 -15.71
N GLY A 145 -18.40 8.88 -16.89
CA GLY A 145 -18.66 7.68 -17.66
C GLY A 145 -17.62 6.58 -17.40
N PRO A 146 -18.00 5.29 -17.53
CA PRO A 146 -17.06 4.17 -17.39
C PRO A 146 -15.98 4.12 -18.49
N ASP A 147 -16.21 4.84 -19.59
CA ASP A 147 -15.32 4.90 -20.74
C ASP A 147 -14.42 6.15 -20.72
N ASP A 148 -14.61 7.03 -19.74
CA ASP A 148 -13.84 8.28 -19.61
C ASP A 148 -12.44 8.03 -19.06
N VAL A 149 -12.28 6.90 -18.39
CA VAL A 149 -11.11 6.57 -17.59
C VAL A 149 -10.78 5.09 -17.69
N VAL A 150 -9.49 4.80 -17.72
CA VAL A 150 -8.97 3.45 -17.50
C VAL A 150 -8.00 3.44 -16.33
N VAL A 151 -7.77 2.27 -15.75
CA VAL A 151 -6.84 2.13 -14.63
C VAL A 151 -5.70 1.18 -14.98
N LEU A 152 -4.47 1.65 -14.81
CA LEU A 152 -3.26 0.84 -14.88
C LEU A 152 -2.93 0.31 -13.48
N CYS A 153 -3.16 -0.97 -13.26
CA CYS A 153 -2.91 -1.65 -12.00
C CYS A 153 -1.50 -2.25 -11.97
N THR A 154 -0.63 -1.81 -11.05
CA THR A 154 0.73 -2.40 -10.97
C THR A 154 0.79 -3.80 -10.36
N LYS A 155 -0.31 -4.29 -9.78
CA LYS A 155 -0.44 -5.60 -9.11
C LYS A 155 -1.82 -6.18 -9.37
N LYS A 156 -1.93 -7.52 -9.40
CA LYS A 156 -3.20 -8.22 -9.67
C LYS A 156 -4.31 -7.84 -8.69
N TYR A 157 -4.01 -7.79 -7.39
CA TYR A 157 -5.01 -7.44 -6.39
C TYR A 157 -5.54 -6.00 -6.50
N HIS A 158 -4.80 -5.07 -7.12
CA HIS A 158 -5.33 -3.74 -7.41
C HIS A 158 -6.52 -3.82 -8.37
N GLN A 159 -6.40 -4.65 -9.41
CA GLN A 159 -7.47 -4.89 -10.36
C GLN A 159 -8.64 -5.64 -9.70
N GLU A 160 -8.36 -6.64 -8.86
CA GLU A 160 -9.41 -7.36 -8.12
C GLU A 160 -10.23 -6.39 -7.26
N MET A 161 -9.59 -5.56 -6.44
CA MET A 161 -10.26 -4.54 -5.61
C MET A 161 -11.05 -3.53 -6.45
N LEU A 162 -10.45 -3.01 -7.54
CA LEU A 162 -11.10 -2.06 -8.43
C LEU A 162 -12.35 -2.68 -9.08
N SER A 163 -12.22 -3.85 -9.68
CA SER A 163 -13.33 -4.52 -10.38
C SER A 163 -14.47 -4.88 -9.43
N PHE A 164 -14.19 -5.06 -8.14
CA PHE A 164 -15.19 -5.35 -7.14
C PHE A 164 -16.00 -4.11 -6.71
N LEU A 165 -15.36 -2.93 -6.59
CA LEU A 165 -16.04 -1.70 -6.17
C LEU A 165 -16.50 -0.80 -7.32
N PHE A 166 -15.84 -0.92 -8.48
CA PHE A 166 -16.06 -0.13 -9.70
C PHE A 166 -16.05 -1.06 -10.93
N PRO A 167 -17.01 -1.99 -11.06
CA PRO A 167 -16.99 -3.04 -12.08
C PRO A 167 -17.00 -2.54 -13.52
N ARG A 168 -17.48 -1.31 -13.75
CA ARG A 168 -17.55 -0.71 -15.08
C ARG A 168 -16.24 -0.07 -15.54
N ILE A 169 -15.31 0.22 -14.62
CA ILE A 169 -14.04 0.87 -14.96
C ILE A 169 -13.07 -0.18 -15.50
N ARG A 170 -12.63 0.01 -16.74
CA ARG A 170 -11.71 -0.90 -17.41
C ARG A 170 -10.30 -0.75 -16.85
N SER A 171 -9.60 -1.87 -16.71
CA SER A 171 -8.26 -1.88 -16.13
C SER A 171 -7.35 -2.94 -16.73
N VAL A 172 -6.05 -2.68 -16.68
CA VAL A 172 -5.00 -3.62 -17.11
C VAL A 172 -3.95 -3.75 -16.02
N VAL A 173 -3.49 -4.98 -15.78
CA VAL A 173 -2.39 -5.25 -14.86
C VAL A 173 -1.07 -5.19 -15.61
N ALA A 174 -0.29 -4.14 -15.40
CA ALA A 174 1.05 -4.01 -15.95
C ALA A 174 1.90 -3.06 -15.10
N LYS A 175 3.23 -3.21 -15.20
CA LYS A 175 4.19 -2.36 -14.49
C LYS A 175 5.27 -1.85 -15.47
N PRO A 176 4.92 -0.91 -16.38
CA PRO A 176 5.91 -0.26 -17.24
C PRO A 176 7.10 0.25 -16.42
N ARG A 177 8.32 -0.07 -16.86
CA ARG A 177 9.54 0.23 -16.10
C ARG A 177 9.76 1.72 -15.89
N VAL A 178 9.23 2.54 -16.78
CA VAL A 178 9.37 4.00 -16.79
C VAL A 178 8.54 4.69 -15.70
N LEU A 179 7.47 4.04 -15.19
CA LEU A 179 6.65 4.58 -14.09
C LEU A 179 7.49 4.96 -12.87
N ARG A 180 8.57 4.20 -12.59
CA ARG A 180 9.45 4.46 -11.44
C ARG A 180 10.12 5.84 -11.43
N HIS A 181 10.08 6.53 -12.56
CA HIS A 181 10.69 7.84 -12.77
C HIS A 181 9.66 8.98 -12.75
N LEU A 182 8.37 8.67 -12.67
CA LEU A 182 7.33 9.67 -12.48
C LEU A 182 7.15 9.94 -10.99
N THR A 183 7.30 11.21 -10.62
CA THR A 183 7.13 11.71 -9.25
C THR A 183 5.84 12.48 -9.06
N ASP A 184 5.09 12.72 -10.14
CA ASP A 184 3.85 13.50 -10.15
C ASP A 184 2.97 13.10 -11.35
N ASP A 185 1.79 13.69 -11.41
CA ASP A 185 0.89 13.63 -12.55
C ASP A 185 1.55 14.21 -13.81
N ALA A 186 1.19 13.70 -14.98
CA ALA A 186 1.81 14.10 -16.24
C ALA A 186 0.89 13.90 -17.44
N ASP A 187 1.10 14.70 -18.49
CA ASP A 187 0.53 14.44 -19.80
C ASP A 187 1.58 13.72 -20.67
N ALA A 188 1.20 12.59 -21.29
CA ALA A 188 2.06 11.79 -22.14
C ALA A 188 1.34 11.48 -23.47
N GLY A 189 1.69 12.23 -24.53
CA GLY A 189 0.98 12.14 -25.80
C GLY A 189 -0.50 12.49 -25.63
N ASP A 190 -1.38 11.58 -26.01
CA ASP A 190 -2.83 11.71 -25.87
C ASP A 190 -3.36 11.41 -24.46
N TRP A 191 -2.50 10.91 -23.57
CA TRP A 191 -2.88 10.48 -22.23
C TRP A 191 -2.65 11.58 -21.20
N ARG A 192 -3.64 11.78 -20.32
CA ARG A 192 -3.49 12.43 -19.03
C ARG A 192 -3.34 11.34 -17.97
N ILE A 193 -2.26 11.42 -17.21
CA ILE A 193 -1.84 10.38 -16.27
C ILE A 193 -1.95 10.93 -14.85
N GLN A 194 -2.85 10.35 -14.06
CA GLN A 194 -2.94 10.58 -12.64
C GLN A 194 -2.25 9.42 -11.89
N ILE A 195 -1.15 9.71 -11.22
CA ILE A 195 -0.38 8.68 -10.51
C ILE A 195 -0.84 8.61 -9.05
N CYS A 196 -1.45 7.50 -8.66
CA CYS A 196 -1.84 7.31 -7.28
C CYS A 196 -0.64 6.88 -6.45
N PHE A 197 -0.25 7.74 -5.50
CA PHE A 197 0.82 7.52 -4.52
C PHE A 197 2.23 7.45 -5.14
N PRO A 198 2.68 8.49 -5.87
CA PRO A 198 4.04 8.54 -6.39
C PRO A 198 5.07 8.62 -5.25
N GLY A 199 6.36 8.50 -5.58
CA GLY A 199 7.43 8.67 -4.57
C GLY A 199 7.31 9.97 -3.77
N ARG A 200 6.79 11.04 -4.39
CA ARG A 200 6.48 12.33 -3.75
C ARG A 200 5.49 12.21 -2.60
N TYR A 201 4.42 11.43 -2.76
CA TYR A 201 3.44 11.21 -1.70
C TYR A 201 4.09 10.68 -0.41
N PHE A 202 4.90 9.63 -0.53
CA PHE A 202 5.54 9.00 0.62
C PHE A 202 6.64 9.88 1.23
N ALA A 203 7.42 10.55 0.40
CA ALA A 203 8.45 11.46 0.90
C ALA A 203 7.86 12.68 1.62
N GLN A 204 6.74 13.21 1.13
CA GLN A 204 6.02 14.28 1.82
C GLN A 204 5.38 13.77 3.12
N LEU A 205 4.76 12.58 3.13
CA LEU A 205 4.26 11.96 4.35
C LEU A 205 5.35 11.91 5.44
N GLU A 206 6.51 11.36 5.11
CA GLU A 206 7.64 11.25 6.04
C GLU A 206 8.09 12.61 6.58
N ASN A 207 8.14 13.64 5.73
CA ASN A 207 8.57 14.99 6.13
C ASN A 207 7.53 15.73 6.96
N THR A 208 6.24 15.57 6.65
CA THR A 208 5.15 16.28 7.32
C THR A 208 4.85 15.64 8.66
N THR A 209 4.88 14.31 8.77
CA THR A 209 4.54 13.62 10.02
C THR A 209 5.56 13.79 11.14
N ARG A 210 6.76 14.30 10.84
CA ARG A 210 7.78 14.63 11.84
C ARG A 210 7.55 15.99 12.49
N ARG A 211 6.62 16.79 11.96
CA ARG A 211 6.36 18.13 12.46
C ARG A 211 5.23 18.11 13.49
N PRO A 212 5.26 19.00 14.50
CA PRO A 212 4.19 19.11 15.49
C PRO A 212 2.81 19.42 14.89
N ASP A 213 2.76 20.07 13.72
CA ASP A 213 1.57 20.44 12.96
C ASP A 213 1.21 19.42 11.86
N GLY A 214 1.90 18.27 11.81
CA GLY A 214 1.65 17.23 10.82
C GLY A 214 0.27 16.57 10.97
N PRO A 215 -0.18 15.82 9.95
CA PRO A 215 -1.47 15.13 10.01
C PRO A 215 -1.45 14.11 11.15
N GLU A 216 -2.49 14.15 11.99
CA GLU A 216 -2.64 13.25 13.14
C GLU A 216 -2.72 11.78 12.73
N ASN A 217 -3.28 11.49 11.55
CA ASN A 217 -3.50 10.14 11.06
C ASN A 217 -3.25 10.03 9.54
N PHE A 218 -2.88 8.84 9.07
CA PHE A 218 -2.62 8.51 7.68
C PHE A 218 -3.80 8.79 6.74
N PHE A 219 -5.04 8.58 7.20
CA PHE A 219 -6.23 8.89 6.42
C PHE A 219 -6.39 10.40 6.20
N THR A 220 -6.16 11.19 7.25
CA THR A 220 -6.13 12.66 7.20
C THR A 220 -5.07 13.16 6.22
N TRP A 221 -3.87 12.57 6.26
CA TRP A 221 -2.83 12.84 5.28
C TRP A 221 -3.29 12.57 3.84
N MET A 222 -3.89 11.41 3.59
CA MET A 222 -4.36 11.03 2.26
C MET A 222 -5.42 12.00 1.74
N ARG A 223 -6.34 12.44 2.60
CA ARG A 223 -7.33 13.47 2.29
C ARG A 223 -6.70 14.79 1.87
N ASP A 224 -5.76 15.27 2.68
CA ASP A 224 -5.14 16.57 2.45
C ASP A 224 -4.27 16.53 1.19
N TYR A 225 -3.58 15.41 0.94
CA TYR A 225 -2.82 15.18 -0.29
C TYR A 225 -3.71 15.22 -1.54
N PHE A 226 -4.89 14.59 -1.50
CA PHE A 226 -5.85 14.62 -2.61
C PHE A 226 -6.70 15.89 -2.66
N GLY A 227 -6.48 16.86 -1.75
CA GLY A 227 -7.20 18.13 -1.74
C GLY A 227 -8.70 18.00 -1.44
N VAL A 228 -9.13 16.93 -0.75
CA VAL A 228 -10.55 16.70 -0.47
C VAL A 228 -11.00 17.49 0.76
N LYS A 229 -12.04 18.31 0.62
CA LYS A 229 -12.55 19.19 1.69
C LYS A 229 -13.21 18.39 2.83
N LYS A 230 -12.99 18.80 4.08
CA LYS A 230 -13.52 18.16 5.31
C LYS A 230 -15.07 18.08 5.36
N ASN A 231 -15.78 19.03 4.75
CA ASN A 231 -17.23 19.17 4.90
C ASN A 231 -18.06 18.44 3.82
N ASP A 232 -17.42 17.66 2.94
CA ASP A 232 -18.16 16.87 1.96
C ASP A 232 -18.77 15.64 2.65
N SER A 233 -20.08 15.65 2.94
CA SER A 233 -20.76 14.57 3.68
C SER A 233 -20.62 13.19 3.02
N ARG A 234 -20.44 13.14 1.69
CA ARG A 234 -20.14 11.91 0.93
C ARG A 234 -18.73 11.38 1.17
N PHE A 235 -17.89 12.09 1.92
CA PHE A 235 -16.52 11.70 2.28
C PHE A 235 -16.47 10.62 3.35
N PHE A 236 -17.48 10.57 4.21
CA PHE A 236 -17.42 9.72 5.38
C PHE A 236 -17.98 8.32 5.14
N ALA A 237 -18.63 8.06 4.00
CA ALA A 237 -19.16 6.74 3.66
C ALA A 237 -18.21 6.00 2.72
N ALA A 238 -17.78 4.80 3.09
CA ALA A 238 -16.98 3.96 2.21
C ALA A 238 -17.83 3.41 1.07
N ARG A 239 -17.27 3.41 -0.15
CA ARG A 239 -17.84 2.73 -1.33
C ARG A 239 -18.05 1.25 -1.01
N ARG A 240 -19.24 0.76 -1.34
CA ARG A 240 -19.64 -0.64 -1.19
C ARG A 240 -19.77 -1.31 -2.56
N PRO A 241 -19.47 -2.62 -2.67
CA PRO A 241 -19.74 -3.37 -3.88
C PRO A 241 -21.25 -3.49 -4.14
N ASP A 242 -21.63 -3.73 -5.39
CA ASP A 242 -23.01 -4.06 -5.74
C ASP A 242 -23.44 -5.38 -5.06
N SER A 243 -24.70 -5.48 -4.65
CA SER A 243 -25.22 -6.60 -3.85
C SER A 243 -25.07 -7.95 -4.54
N GLU A 244 -25.32 -8.03 -5.85
CA GLU A 244 -25.14 -9.24 -6.65
C GLU A 244 -23.67 -9.69 -6.68
N ARG A 245 -22.75 -8.72 -6.83
CA ARG A 245 -21.31 -9.01 -6.84
C ARG A 245 -20.86 -9.51 -5.47
N LEU A 246 -21.29 -8.84 -4.40
CA LEU A 246 -21.00 -9.27 -3.03
C LEU A 246 -21.51 -10.69 -2.77
N ALA A 247 -22.73 -11.01 -3.22
CA ALA A 247 -23.32 -12.34 -3.07
C ALA A 247 -22.54 -13.42 -3.85
N ALA A 248 -22.11 -13.11 -5.08
CA ALA A 248 -21.31 -14.02 -5.90
C ALA A 248 -19.95 -14.34 -5.25
N GLU A 249 -19.21 -13.31 -4.80
CA GLU A 249 -17.92 -13.49 -4.12
C GLU A 249 -18.09 -14.22 -2.77
N LEU A 250 -19.18 -13.96 -2.05
CA LEU A 250 -19.50 -14.68 -0.82
C LEU A 250 -19.77 -16.17 -1.08
N SER A 251 -20.50 -16.50 -2.15
CA SER A 251 -20.76 -17.89 -2.55
C SER A 251 -19.46 -18.59 -2.91
N SER A 252 -18.60 -17.94 -3.70
CA SER A 252 -17.26 -18.46 -4.06
C SER A 252 -16.41 -18.72 -2.80
N ALA A 253 -16.39 -17.75 -1.88
CA ALA A 253 -15.67 -17.88 -0.62
C ALA A 253 -16.17 -19.08 0.21
N ARG A 254 -17.49 -19.22 0.38
CA ARG A 254 -18.08 -20.34 1.14
C ARG A 254 -17.79 -21.70 0.51
N GLN A 255 -17.81 -21.77 -0.82
CA GLN A 255 -17.47 -23.00 -1.55
C GLN A 255 -16.00 -23.39 -1.34
N LYS A 256 -15.07 -22.44 -1.48
CA LYS A 256 -13.62 -22.69 -1.27
C LYS A 256 -13.27 -23.08 0.16
N LEU A 257 -13.98 -22.49 1.13
CA LEU A 257 -13.80 -22.80 2.55
C LEU A 257 -14.53 -24.07 2.98
N ASP A 258 -15.44 -24.59 2.16
CA ASP A 258 -16.36 -25.69 2.49
C ASP A 258 -17.09 -25.44 3.82
N VAL A 259 -17.78 -24.29 3.91
CA VAL A 259 -18.49 -23.87 5.13
C VAL A 259 -19.93 -23.44 4.87
N SER A 260 -20.81 -23.78 5.82
CA SER A 260 -22.17 -23.26 5.86
C SER A 260 -22.18 -21.75 6.19
N ARG A 261 -23.32 -21.09 5.95
CA ARG A 261 -23.52 -19.70 6.38
C ARG A 261 -23.34 -19.57 7.89
N GLU A 262 -23.86 -20.53 8.66
CA GLU A 262 -23.76 -20.52 10.11
C GLU A 262 -22.31 -20.69 10.58
N ASP A 263 -21.53 -21.56 9.95
CA ASP A 263 -20.12 -21.74 10.26
C ASP A 263 -19.30 -20.47 9.99
N LEU A 264 -19.61 -19.75 8.91
CA LEU A 264 -18.96 -18.48 8.61
C LEU A 264 -19.20 -17.43 9.70
N THR A 265 -20.42 -17.37 10.25
CA THR A 265 -20.72 -16.47 11.40
C THR A 265 -19.96 -16.81 12.68
N ARG A 266 -19.33 -17.99 12.76
CA ARG A 266 -18.47 -18.42 13.87
C ARG A 266 -16.99 -18.42 13.48
N THR A 267 -16.66 -17.94 12.29
CA THR A 267 -15.29 -17.94 11.77
C THR A 267 -14.63 -16.59 12.08
N VAL A 268 -13.48 -16.65 12.73
CA VAL A 268 -12.57 -15.53 12.90
C VAL A 268 -11.49 -15.60 11.82
N ILE A 269 -11.32 -14.51 11.09
CA ILE A 269 -10.25 -14.37 10.09
C ILE A 269 -8.96 -14.00 10.83
N LEU A 270 -7.87 -14.70 10.55
CA LEU A 270 -6.53 -14.45 11.06
C LEU A 270 -5.64 -13.88 9.96
N SER A 271 -5.06 -12.70 10.20
CA SER A 271 -4.04 -12.10 9.33
C SER A 271 -2.75 -11.89 10.13
N PRO A 272 -1.88 -12.91 10.23
CA PRO A 272 -0.79 -12.93 11.20
C PRO A 272 0.47 -12.18 10.72
N SER A 273 0.50 -11.69 9.49
CA SER A 273 1.70 -11.12 8.89
C SER A 273 1.42 -9.85 8.09
N SER A 274 2.48 -9.06 7.92
CA SER A 274 2.48 -7.84 7.13
C SER A 274 3.85 -7.68 6.45
N PHE A 275 3.88 -7.00 5.31
CA PHE A 275 5.14 -6.57 4.69
C PHE A 275 5.74 -5.34 5.37
N SER A 276 4.92 -4.55 6.08
CA SER A 276 5.34 -3.27 6.66
C SER A 276 5.87 -3.36 8.08
N CYS A 277 5.51 -4.40 8.83
CA CYS A 277 5.85 -4.54 10.24
C CYS A 277 6.07 -6.01 10.62
N GLY A 278 6.46 -6.26 11.87
CA GLY A 278 6.68 -7.61 12.40
C GLY A 278 5.42 -8.49 12.34
N ARG A 279 5.59 -9.77 12.06
CA ARG A 279 4.52 -10.79 12.11
C ARG A 279 4.20 -11.21 13.54
N LEU A 280 3.04 -11.83 13.77
CA LEU A 280 2.77 -12.58 14.99
C LEU A 280 3.76 -13.74 15.13
N THR A 281 4.22 -13.96 16.35
CA THR A 281 5.08 -15.10 16.70
C THR A 281 4.29 -16.41 16.70
N GLY A 282 4.99 -17.56 16.67
CA GLY A 282 4.33 -18.87 16.79
C GLY A 282 3.51 -18.99 18.07
N ALA A 283 4.04 -18.54 19.22
CA ALA A 283 3.33 -18.56 20.50
C ALA A 283 2.06 -17.70 20.49
N GLU A 284 2.11 -16.53 19.87
CA GLU A 284 0.93 -15.66 19.71
C GLU A 284 -0.13 -16.32 18.82
N ILE A 285 0.27 -16.99 17.74
CA ILE A 285 -0.65 -17.73 16.86
C ILE A 285 -1.31 -18.89 17.63
N GLU A 286 -0.56 -19.65 18.43
CA GLU A 286 -1.14 -20.69 19.28
C GLU A 286 -2.12 -20.11 20.31
N THR A 287 -1.80 -18.96 20.91
CA THR A 287 -2.71 -18.26 21.82
C THR A 287 -4.03 -17.89 21.14
N VAL A 288 -3.98 -17.42 19.89
CA VAL A 288 -5.20 -17.12 19.10
C VAL A 288 -6.01 -18.39 18.84
N LYS A 289 -5.35 -19.51 18.49
CA LYS A 289 -6.02 -20.80 18.28
C LYS A 289 -6.71 -21.31 19.54
N GLU A 290 -6.03 -21.24 20.68
CA GLU A 290 -6.58 -21.62 21.99
C GLU A 290 -7.80 -20.78 22.36
N CYS A 291 -7.72 -19.44 22.23
CA CYS A 291 -8.86 -18.56 22.52
C CYS A 291 -10.06 -18.83 21.59
N ALA A 292 -9.81 -19.09 20.31
CA ALA A 292 -10.85 -19.45 19.34
C ALA A 292 -11.51 -20.79 19.72
N ALA A 293 -10.71 -21.82 20.00
CA ALA A 293 -11.19 -23.15 20.39
C ALA A 293 -12.03 -23.09 21.68
N ASN A 294 -11.54 -22.41 22.71
CA ASN A 294 -12.23 -22.24 24.00
C ASN A 294 -13.56 -21.47 23.87
N SER A 295 -13.72 -20.69 22.81
CA SER A 295 -14.94 -19.92 22.54
C SER A 295 -15.84 -20.58 21.50
N GLY A 296 -15.50 -21.79 21.06
CA GLY A 296 -16.22 -22.54 20.03
C GLY A 296 -16.21 -21.84 18.66
N MET A 297 -15.14 -21.12 18.34
CA MET A 297 -14.99 -20.41 17.06
C MET A 297 -14.05 -21.14 16.12
N ARG A 298 -14.32 -20.99 14.82
CA ARG A 298 -13.44 -21.46 13.75
C ARG A 298 -12.39 -20.39 13.48
N LEU A 299 -11.18 -20.80 13.16
CA LEU A 299 -10.12 -19.89 12.76
C LEU A 299 -9.79 -20.14 11.29
N TYR A 300 -9.80 -19.07 10.49
CA TYR A 300 -9.40 -19.13 9.09
C TYR A 300 -8.23 -18.19 8.84
N CYS A 301 -7.11 -18.74 8.37
CA CYS A 301 -5.96 -17.97 7.90
C CYS A 301 -5.84 -18.15 6.39
N ASN A 302 -5.91 -17.06 5.63
CA ASN A 302 -5.78 -17.13 4.18
C ASN A 302 -4.38 -17.66 3.81
N PRO A 303 -4.28 -18.70 2.95
CA PRO A 303 -3.00 -19.15 2.42
C PRO A 303 -2.25 -18.03 1.68
N SER A 304 -0.92 -18.10 1.65
CA SER A 304 -0.10 -17.17 0.86
C SER A 304 -0.01 -17.57 -0.61
N ASP A 305 -0.28 -18.84 -0.93
CA ASP A 305 -0.23 -19.38 -2.29
C ASP A 305 -1.61 -19.22 -2.97
N PRO A 306 -1.72 -18.43 -4.06
CA PRO A 306 -2.96 -18.29 -4.81
C PRO A 306 -3.47 -19.58 -5.47
N GLN A 307 -2.64 -20.63 -5.54
CA GLN A 307 -3.02 -21.94 -6.07
C GLN A 307 -3.64 -22.85 -5.00
N ASP A 308 -3.55 -22.51 -3.71
CA ASP A 308 -4.25 -23.28 -2.67
C ASP A 308 -5.77 -23.16 -2.91
N PRO A 309 -6.52 -24.27 -2.94
CA PRO A 309 -7.97 -24.23 -3.20
C PRO A 309 -8.76 -23.42 -2.16
N ARG A 310 -8.20 -23.21 -0.96
CA ARG A 310 -8.77 -22.39 0.12
C ARG A 310 -8.31 -20.94 0.07
N PHE A 311 -7.49 -20.57 -0.91
CA PHE A 311 -7.08 -19.18 -1.12
C PHE A 311 -8.29 -18.32 -1.50
N LEU A 312 -8.54 -17.32 -0.67
CA LEU A 312 -9.51 -16.28 -0.96
C LEU A 312 -8.79 -15.04 -1.50
N SER A 313 -9.27 -14.56 -2.65
CA SER A 313 -8.91 -13.27 -3.24
C SER A 313 -9.41 -12.11 -2.37
N PHE A 314 -8.99 -10.88 -2.69
CA PHE A 314 -9.45 -9.69 -1.95
C PHE A 314 -10.99 -9.52 -1.95
N PRO A 315 -11.70 -9.68 -3.08
CA PRO A 315 -13.17 -9.67 -3.10
C PRO A 315 -13.81 -10.76 -2.24
N GLU A 316 -13.31 -12.00 -2.31
CA GLU A 316 -13.81 -13.13 -1.52
C GLU A 316 -13.59 -12.93 -0.02
N LEU A 317 -12.41 -12.42 0.38
CA LEU A 317 -12.13 -12.08 1.77
C LEU A 317 -13.03 -10.94 2.27
N TYR A 318 -13.26 -9.91 1.46
CA TYR A 318 -14.20 -8.83 1.80
C TYR A 318 -15.59 -9.41 2.04
N ALA A 319 -16.07 -10.22 1.09
CA ALA A 319 -17.40 -10.81 1.16
C ALA A 319 -17.56 -11.71 2.39
N ALA A 320 -16.59 -12.59 2.65
CA ALA A 320 -16.56 -13.42 3.85
C ALA A 320 -16.54 -12.58 5.15
N ALA A 321 -15.76 -11.50 5.17
CA ALA A 321 -15.63 -10.63 6.33
C ALA A 321 -16.94 -9.90 6.71
N THR A 322 -17.85 -9.66 5.75
CA THR A 322 -19.18 -9.10 6.06
C THR A 322 -20.03 -9.99 6.97
N GLN A 323 -19.73 -11.29 7.06
CA GLN A 323 -20.48 -12.26 7.88
C GLN A 323 -19.63 -12.95 8.95
N ALA A 324 -18.32 -12.83 8.89
CA ALA A 324 -17.39 -13.43 9.84
C ALA A 324 -17.61 -12.91 11.27
N ALA A 325 -17.23 -13.72 12.26
CA ALA A 325 -17.34 -13.37 13.68
C ALA A 325 -16.41 -12.20 14.06
N GLY A 326 -15.26 -12.10 13.39
CA GLY A 326 -14.32 -11.01 13.56
C GLY A 326 -12.97 -11.26 12.88
N LEU A 327 -12.06 -10.32 13.08
CA LEU A 327 -10.69 -10.30 12.54
C LEU A 327 -9.69 -10.23 13.69
N VAL A 328 -8.70 -11.11 13.70
CA VAL A 328 -7.50 -10.97 14.53
C VAL A 328 -6.31 -10.76 13.59
N ALA A 329 -5.61 -9.64 13.72
CA ALA A 329 -4.61 -9.27 12.72
C ALA A 329 -3.44 -8.48 13.28
N ILE A 330 -2.30 -8.55 12.58
CA ILE A 330 -1.29 -7.50 12.59
C ILE A 330 -1.75 -6.38 11.65
N ARG A 331 -1.54 -5.12 12.05
CA ARG A 331 -1.84 -3.95 11.21
C ARG A 331 -1.18 -4.06 9.84
N SER A 332 -1.99 -4.14 8.79
CA SER A 332 -1.54 -4.31 7.41
C SER A 332 -2.52 -3.70 6.42
N GLY A 333 -2.14 -3.64 5.13
CA GLY A 333 -3.04 -3.19 4.08
C GLY A 333 -4.25 -4.10 3.83
N LEU A 334 -4.19 -5.38 4.24
CA LEU A 334 -5.37 -6.24 4.24
C LEU A 334 -6.37 -5.79 5.32
N VAL A 335 -5.87 -5.32 6.46
CA VAL A 335 -6.73 -4.78 7.52
C VAL A 335 -7.46 -3.53 7.06
N ASP A 336 -6.82 -2.62 6.31
CA ASP A 336 -7.51 -1.46 5.71
C ASP A 336 -8.64 -1.87 4.75
N TRP A 337 -8.44 -2.96 4.01
CA TRP A 337 -9.44 -3.48 3.10
C TRP A 337 -10.63 -4.11 3.83
N LEU A 338 -10.35 -4.94 4.84
CA LEU A 338 -11.39 -5.62 5.61
C LEU A 338 -12.10 -4.68 6.58
N SER A 339 -11.44 -3.63 7.08
CA SER A 339 -12.07 -2.64 7.96
C SER A 339 -13.23 -1.92 7.27
N LEU A 340 -13.17 -1.79 5.93
CA LEU A 340 -14.29 -1.28 5.16
C LEU A 340 -15.57 -2.08 5.44
N THR A 341 -15.50 -3.39 5.68
CA THR A 341 -16.71 -4.21 5.96
C THR A 341 -17.38 -3.92 7.31
N GLY A 342 -16.72 -3.19 8.21
CA GLY A 342 -17.16 -3.02 9.60
C GLY A 342 -16.95 -4.26 10.47
N ILE A 343 -16.16 -5.24 10.01
CA ILE A 343 -15.86 -6.47 10.76
C ILE A 343 -15.27 -6.14 12.16
N PRO A 344 -15.81 -6.72 13.25
CA PRO A 344 -15.23 -6.61 14.58
C PRO A 344 -13.76 -7.04 14.55
N SER A 345 -12.86 -6.24 15.12
CA SER A 345 -11.43 -6.41 14.90
C SER A 345 -10.61 -6.32 16.18
N PHE A 346 -9.64 -7.22 16.32
CA PHE A 346 -8.55 -7.17 17.29
C PHE A 346 -7.24 -6.99 16.51
N VAL A 347 -6.65 -5.80 16.58
CA VAL A 347 -5.50 -5.42 15.74
C VAL A 347 -4.27 -5.15 16.61
N VAL A 348 -3.19 -5.84 16.27
CA VAL A 348 -1.88 -5.68 16.90
C VAL A 348 -1.00 -4.77 16.04
N TYR A 349 -0.46 -3.73 16.66
CA TYR A 349 0.45 -2.77 16.06
C TYR A 349 1.89 -3.11 16.42
N ARG A 350 2.81 -2.92 15.47
CA ARG A 350 4.24 -3.18 15.65
C ARG A 350 5.06 -2.06 15.00
N PRO A 351 6.29 -1.80 15.50
CA PRO A 351 7.24 -0.91 14.84
C PRO A 351 7.49 -1.27 13.38
N PHE A 352 7.85 -0.28 12.57
CA PHE A 352 8.30 -0.50 11.20
C PHE A 352 9.83 -0.67 11.19
N PRO A 353 10.38 -1.75 10.59
CA PRO A 353 11.82 -1.88 10.43
C PRO A 353 12.35 -0.90 9.39
N ASP A 354 13.66 -0.63 9.39
CA ASP A 354 14.31 0.12 8.31
C ASP A 354 14.19 -0.66 6.99
N ARG A 355 13.40 -0.12 6.06
CA ARG A 355 13.13 -0.70 4.74
C ARG A 355 13.84 0.04 3.60
N GLY A 356 14.58 1.12 3.89
CA GLY A 356 15.33 1.87 2.87
C GLY A 356 15.22 3.39 2.97
N PHE A 357 15.62 4.06 1.87
CA PHE A 357 15.83 5.52 1.82
C PHE A 357 14.56 6.34 2.14
N ASN A 358 13.41 5.95 1.60
CA ASN A 358 12.11 6.63 1.83
C ASN A 358 11.23 5.94 2.88
N THR A 359 11.76 4.96 3.61
CA THR A 359 10.99 4.16 4.59
C THR A 359 11.91 3.80 5.76
N PRO A 360 12.33 4.80 6.56
CA PRO A 360 13.15 4.57 7.73
C PRO A 360 12.40 3.74 8.79
N ALA A 361 13.14 3.25 9.78
CA ALA A 361 12.51 2.61 10.94
C ALA A 361 11.61 3.62 11.67
N ARG A 362 10.49 3.12 12.23
CA ARG A 362 9.56 3.90 13.05
C ARG A 362 9.20 3.11 14.30
N THR A 363 9.14 3.78 15.44
CA THR A 363 8.78 3.15 16.72
C THR A 363 7.28 2.89 16.80
N ILE A 364 6.83 2.16 17.83
CA ILE A 364 5.40 1.89 18.01
C ILE A 364 4.63 3.17 18.36
N GLU A 365 5.25 4.09 19.10
CA GLU A 365 4.69 5.38 19.49
C GLU A 365 4.45 6.29 18.27
N GLU A 366 5.26 6.15 17.22
CA GLU A 366 5.07 6.84 15.95
C GLU A 366 4.04 6.13 15.04
N VAL A 367 4.04 4.79 15.04
CA VAL A 367 3.17 4.00 14.15
C VAL A 367 1.72 4.01 14.62
N PHE A 368 1.46 3.85 15.92
CA PHE A 368 0.10 3.71 16.44
C PHE A 368 -0.82 4.90 16.12
N PRO A 369 -0.50 6.16 16.50
CA PRO A 369 -1.38 7.30 16.22
C PRO A 369 -1.57 7.53 14.71
N MET A 370 -0.55 7.22 13.93
CA MET A 370 -0.59 7.44 12.49
C MET A 370 -1.44 6.43 11.74
N PHE A 371 -1.47 5.17 12.20
CA PHE A 371 -2.11 4.08 11.47
C PHE A 371 -3.31 3.47 12.19
N THR A 372 -3.70 3.97 13.37
CA THR A 372 -4.92 3.57 14.09
C THR A 372 -6.11 3.60 13.15
N LEU A 373 -6.93 2.54 13.22
CA LEU A 373 -8.18 2.44 12.47
C LEU A 373 -9.26 3.36 13.04
N GLN A 374 -9.11 3.85 14.28
CA GLN A 374 -10.00 4.87 14.85
C GLN A 374 -9.95 6.19 14.06
N GLY A 375 -8.86 6.43 13.32
CA GLY A 375 -8.75 7.59 12.43
C GLY A 375 -9.55 7.47 11.13
N LEU A 376 -10.19 6.33 10.86
CA LEU A 376 -11.04 6.14 9.68
C LEU A 376 -12.46 6.68 9.94
N PRO A 377 -13.12 7.26 8.91
CA PRO A 377 -14.50 7.74 9.02
C PRO A 377 -15.50 6.72 9.56
N GLU A 378 -15.43 5.48 9.08
CA GLU A 378 -16.29 4.36 9.49
C GLU A 378 -15.48 3.35 10.29
N ALA A 379 -14.74 3.80 11.31
CA ALA A 379 -13.98 2.92 12.18
C ALA A 379 -14.88 1.77 12.72
N PRO A 380 -14.40 0.51 12.74
CA PRO A 380 -15.21 -0.60 13.23
C PRO A 380 -15.71 -0.36 14.65
N VAL A 381 -17.01 -0.58 14.88
CA VAL A 381 -17.67 -0.28 16.17
C VAL A 381 -17.09 -1.13 17.32
N ASP A 382 -16.73 -2.39 17.05
CA ASP A 382 -16.02 -3.26 17.99
C ASP A 382 -14.58 -3.45 17.55
N LEU A 383 -13.75 -2.47 17.88
CA LEU A 383 -12.35 -2.41 17.56
C LEU A 383 -11.51 -2.42 18.84
N THR A 384 -10.63 -3.41 18.96
CA THR A 384 -9.58 -3.45 19.98
C THR A 384 -8.23 -3.27 19.29
N GLU A 385 -7.46 -2.26 19.70
CA GLU A 385 -6.13 -1.98 19.18
C GLU A 385 -5.10 -2.04 20.30
N THR A 386 -3.97 -2.70 20.05
CA THR A 386 -2.92 -2.92 21.05
C THR A 386 -1.56 -3.04 20.38
N ASP A 387 -0.47 -2.79 21.11
CA ASP A 387 0.90 -3.05 20.68
C ASP A 387 1.37 -4.49 20.97
N THR A 388 0.62 -5.19 21.81
CA THR A 388 0.96 -6.50 22.37
C THR A 388 -0.27 -7.40 22.45
N LEU A 389 -0.09 -8.68 22.13
CA LEU A 389 -1.15 -9.67 22.23
C LEU A 389 -1.18 -10.25 23.65
N LYS A 390 -2.08 -9.75 24.50
CA LYS A 390 -2.31 -10.27 25.86
C LYS A 390 -3.44 -11.28 25.83
N GLN A 391 -3.17 -12.51 26.29
CA GLN A 391 -4.14 -13.61 26.29
C GLN A 391 -5.45 -13.26 27.00
N THR A 392 -5.40 -12.54 28.12
CA THR A 392 -6.59 -12.14 28.89
C THR A 392 -7.53 -11.21 28.11
N GLN A 393 -6.96 -10.22 27.42
CA GLN A 393 -7.70 -9.29 26.57
C GLN A 393 -8.28 -10.02 25.35
N LEU A 394 -7.47 -10.86 24.71
CA LEU A 394 -7.91 -11.65 23.56
C LEU A 394 -9.05 -12.62 23.95
N ALA A 395 -8.92 -13.34 25.06
CA ALA A 395 -9.97 -14.24 25.56
C ALA A 395 -11.26 -13.49 25.90
N ALA A 396 -11.17 -12.28 26.47
CA ALA A 396 -12.33 -11.43 26.70
C ALA A 396 -13.02 -11.03 25.39
N TRP A 397 -12.23 -10.65 24.38
CA TRP A 397 -12.74 -10.30 23.04
C TRP A 397 -13.46 -11.49 22.39
N PHE A 398 -12.87 -12.68 22.39
CA PHE A 398 -13.51 -13.90 21.86
C PHE A 398 -14.80 -14.26 22.61
N ARG A 399 -14.83 -14.15 23.95
CA ARG A 399 -16.06 -14.38 24.73
C ARG A 399 -17.18 -13.41 24.38
N HIS A 400 -16.85 -12.12 24.21
CA HIS A 400 -17.81 -11.10 23.80
C HIS A 400 -18.44 -11.43 22.44
N ARG A 401 -17.62 -11.88 21.48
CA ARG A 401 -18.09 -12.32 20.16
C ARG A 401 -19.00 -13.55 20.22
N SER A 402 -18.74 -14.49 21.13
CA SER A 402 -19.56 -15.69 21.33
C SER A 402 -20.92 -15.36 21.93
N ASN A 403 -20.95 -14.48 22.95
CA ASN A 403 -22.18 -14.10 23.66
C ASN A 403 -23.13 -13.22 22.84
N ASN A 404 -22.61 -12.29 22.03
CA ASN A 404 -23.44 -11.44 21.15
C ASN A 404 -24.20 -12.22 20.08
N LYS A 405 -23.84 -13.49 19.83
CA LYS A 405 -24.62 -14.38 18.97
C LYS A 405 -25.82 -14.99 19.70
N LYS A 406 -25.66 -15.41 20.96
CA LYS A 406 -26.76 -15.99 21.76
C LYS A 406 -27.93 -15.01 21.87
N SER A 407 -27.64 -13.75 22.20
CA SER A 407 -28.67 -12.70 22.30
C SER A 407 -29.39 -12.41 20.97
N ARG A 408 -28.67 -12.45 19.83
CA ARG A 408 -29.28 -12.28 18.49
C ARG A 408 -30.12 -13.48 18.05
N GLN A 409 -29.79 -14.70 18.48
CA GLN A 409 -30.60 -15.89 18.20
C GLN A 409 -31.85 -15.98 19.11
N GLU A 410 -31.76 -15.47 20.34
CA GLU A 410 -32.90 -15.38 21.27
C GLU A 410 -33.88 -14.26 20.91
N SER A 411 -33.40 -13.16 20.31
CA SER A 411 -34.26 -12.04 19.86
C SER A 411 -34.95 -12.27 18.51
N ALA A 412 -34.57 -13.33 17.78
CA ALA A 412 -35.12 -13.70 16.48
C ALA A 412 -36.04 -14.94 16.54
N ARG A 413 -36.33 -15.42 17.76
CA ARG A 413 -37.38 -16.37 18.09
C ARG A 413 -38.50 -15.62 18.81
#